data_AF-A0A2G5TWW5-F1
#
_entry.id   AF-A0A2G5TWW5-F1
#
_cell.length_a   1.000
_cell.length_b   1.000
_cell.length_c   1.000
_cell.angle_alpha   90.00
_cell.angle_beta   90.00
_cell.angle_gamma   90.00
#
_symmetry.space_group_name_H-M   'P 1'
#
loop_
_entity.id
_entity.type
_entity.pdbx_description
1 polymer ?
#
loop_
_entity_poly.entity_id
_entity_poly.type
_entity_poly.pdbx_seq_one_letter_code
_entity_poly.pdbx_strand_id
1 'polypeptide(L)'
;MNRYIQYGSVEAIPYYNCSWKSFEQWEQTGIKRQWLGYPLLIFGTLIELLYLPIIYIIFKTRLIKHACYKIIVVLAFIDMAATCCSCLITGPLLILGSVFCMYPTFTYMAGSFGLAMWCMACATTVSLFANRILSIAFHEYADVIEKKLAYFSICFSISYGFYMFFFTPSICYNSVWISWIPDPLSEMVPSEEAAHMYKNKPQAWNNWIFVTCMFLLFSIYCAMVKKIARGQKSKASMAIFFQCIIICFFNTVSALIYNALSFVTPSFWILLSGQLCWSINHGCPALIYVTMNETIKREFKKLVFGIKSKVLL
;
A
#
# COMPACT_ATOMS: atom_id res chain seq x y z
N MET A 1 -3.32 10.74 -13.43
CA MET A 1 -2.63 11.31 -14.63
C MET A 1 -3.54 11.75 -15.76
N ASN A 2 -4.74 11.18 -15.92
CA ASN A 2 -5.68 11.51 -17.00
C ASN A 2 -5.82 13.01 -17.30
N ARG A 3 -6.08 13.83 -16.28
CA ARG A 3 -6.31 15.28 -16.44
C ARG A 3 -5.02 16.02 -16.76
N TYR A 4 -3.90 15.64 -16.17
CA TYR A 4 -2.62 16.24 -16.54
C TYR A 4 -2.31 16.03 -18.03
N ILE A 5 -2.60 14.84 -18.57
CA ILE A 5 -2.44 14.56 -20.01
C ILE A 5 -3.43 15.38 -20.85
N GLN A 6 -4.67 15.54 -20.38
CA GLN A 6 -5.71 16.29 -21.07
C GLN A 6 -5.43 17.81 -21.12
N TYR A 7 -4.96 18.39 -20.01
CA TYR A 7 -4.81 19.85 -19.84
C TYR A 7 -3.35 20.34 -19.98
N GLY A 8 -2.37 19.43 -20.07
CA GLY A 8 -0.95 19.72 -20.30
C GLY A 8 -0.15 20.18 -19.06
N SER A 9 -0.80 20.78 -18.07
CA SER A 9 -0.20 21.17 -16.78
C SER A 9 -1.21 20.98 -15.64
N VAL A 10 -0.73 20.94 -14.38
CA VAL A 10 -1.63 20.80 -13.23
C VAL A 10 -2.45 22.06 -13.01
N GLU A 11 -1.83 23.22 -13.19
CA GLU A 11 -2.42 24.54 -12.99
C GLU A 11 -3.50 24.86 -14.04
N ALA A 12 -3.44 24.22 -15.21
CA ALA A 12 -4.48 24.30 -16.25
C ALA A 12 -5.67 23.36 -16.00
N ILE A 13 -5.59 22.43 -15.04
CA ILE A 13 -6.74 21.59 -14.69
C ILE A 13 -7.78 22.48 -13.99
N PRO A 14 -9.06 22.43 -14.42
CA PRO A 14 -10.12 23.20 -13.78
C PRO A 14 -10.12 23.00 -12.26
N TYR A 15 -10.16 24.11 -11.53
CA TYR A 15 -10.18 24.20 -10.06
C TYR A 15 -8.86 23.87 -9.33
N TYR A 16 -7.79 23.46 -10.03
CA TYR A 16 -6.45 23.22 -9.43
C TYR A 16 -5.54 24.46 -9.43
N ASN A 17 -6.06 25.63 -9.86
CA ASN A 17 -5.29 26.85 -9.96
C ASN A 17 -4.97 27.44 -8.57
N CYS A 18 -3.69 27.65 -8.30
CA CYS A 18 -3.18 28.15 -7.01
C CYS A 18 -2.73 29.62 -7.03
N SER A 19 -2.94 30.35 -8.14
CA SER A 19 -2.33 31.66 -8.42
C SER A 19 -2.84 32.82 -7.57
N TRP A 20 -3.95 32.65 -6.87
CA TRP A 20 -4.58 33.72 -6.09
C TRP A 20 -3.92 33.95 -4.72
N LYS A 21 -2.97 33.09 -4.32
CA LYS A 21 -2.08 33.27 -3.15
C LYS A 21 -0.63 33.08 -3.57
N SER A 22 0.25 33.84 -2.94
CA SER A 22 1.70 33.62 -2.97
C SER A 22 2.08 32.31 -2.25
N PHE A 23 3.30 31.85 -2.48
CA PHE A 23 3.83 30.65 -1.83
C PHE A 23 3.82 30.79 -0.30
N GLU A 24 4.25 31.94 0.23
CA GLU A 24 4.31 32.23 1.66
C GLU A 24 2.91 32.21 2.29
N GLN A 25 1.91 32.72 1.58
CA GLN A 25 0.52 32.67 2.01
C GLN A 25 -0.03 31.24 2.03
N TRP A 26 0.38 30.38 1.10
CA TRP A 26 0.04 28.95 1.12
C TRP A 26 0.75 28.19 2.23
N GLU A 27 2.03 28.46 2.46
CA GLU A 27 2.80 27.85 3.55
C GLU A 27 2.13 28.09 4.91
N GLN A 28 1.60 29.29 5.13
CA GLN A 28 0.89 29.64 6.37
C GLN A 28 -0.43 28.87 6.58
N THR A 29 -1.02 28.28 5.54
CA THR A 29 -2.24 27.45 5.68
C THR A 29 -1.93 26.04 6.16
N GLY A 30 -0.67 25.63 6.10
CA GLY A 30 -0.20 24.31 6.47
C GLY A 30 0.09 24.14 7.96
N ILE A 31 0.17 22.89 8.43
CA ILE A 31 0.56 22.56 9.80
C ILE A 31 1.85 21.72 9.78
N LYS A 32 2.94 22.29 10.32
CA LYS A 32 4.23 21.60 10.47
C LYS A 32 4.12 20.54 11.56
N ARG A 33 4.39 19.28 11.20
CA ARG A 33 4.29 18.11 12.09
C ARG A 33 5.59 17.31 12.08
N GLN A 34 6.68 17.97 12.46
CA GLN A 34 8.01 17.37 12.51
C GLN A 34 8.06 16.10 13.37
N TRP A 35 7.31 16.09 14.48
CA TRP A 35 7.18 14.93 15.37
C TRP A 35 6.62 13.68 14.69
N LEU A 36 5.90 13.82 13.57
CA LEU A 36 5.40 12.70 12.76
C LEU A 36 6.28 12.49 11.52
N GLY A 37 6.69 13.57 10.87
CA GLY A 37 7.44 13.50 9.62
C GLY A 37 8.82 12.86 9.75
N TYR A 38 9.59 13.18 10.80
CA TYR A 38 10.90 12.56 11.02
C TYR A 38 10.79 11.06 11.33
N PRO A 39 9.91 10.59 12.24
CA PRO A 39 9.71 9.16 12.45
C PRO A 39 9.27 8.41 11.19
N LEU A 40 8.39 8.98 10.36
CA LEU A 40 8.00 8.36 9.09
C LEU A 40 9.18 8.23 8.13
N LEU A 41 10.01 9.27 8.00
CA LEU A 41 11.23 9.22 7.18
C LEU A 41 12.19 8.12 7.63
N ILE A 42 12.46 8.04 8.94
CA ILE A 42 13.34 7.02 9.52
C ILE A 42 12.75 5.64 9.28
N PHE A 43 11.46 5.45 9.57
CA PHE A 43 10.76 4.19 9.37
C PHE A 43 10.81 3.74 7.90
N GLY A 44 10.45 4.62 6.97
CA GLY A 44 10.49 4.33 5.53
C GLY A 44 11.89 3.94 5.06
N THR A 45 12.92 4.68 5.49
CA THR A 45 14.32 4.40 5.12
C THR A 45 14.75 3.02 5.61
N LEU A 46 14.41 2.67 6.86
CA LEU A 46 14.72 1.34 7.41
C LEU A 46 13.99 0.23 6.66
N ILE A 47 12.72 0.44 6.29
CA ILE A 47 11.94 -0.53 5.52
C ILE A 47 12.51 -0.75 4.12
N GLU A 48 12.87 0.32 3.39
CA GLU A 48 13.51 0.21 2.08
C GLU A 48 14.81 -0.61 2.15
N LEU A 49 15.67 -0.28 3.12
CA LEU A 49 16.92 -1.01 3.35
C LEU A 49 16.68 -2.47 3.74
N LEU A 50 15.56 -2.79 4.38
CA LEU A 50 15.20 -4.14 4.77
C LEU A 50 14.68 -4.98 3.59
N TYR A 51 13.97 -4.38 2.64
CA TYR A 51 13.47 -5.10 1.45
C TYR A 51 14.60 -5.60 0.54
N LEU A 52 15.68 -4.83 0.38
CA LEU A 52 16.82 -5.20 -0.48
C LEU A 52 17.42 -6.59 -0.16
N PRO A 53 17.87 -6.89 1.08
CA PRO A 53 18.39 -8.20 1.43
C PRO A 53 17.32 -9.30 1.36
N ILE A 54 16.04 -9.00 1.63
CA ILE A 54 14.95 -9.98 1.52
C ILE A 54 14.81 -10.46 0.07
N ILE A 55 14.73 -9.53 -0.88
CA ILE A 55 14.63 -9.86 -2.31
C ILE A 55 15.86 -10.64 -2.75
N TYR A 56 17.06 -10.18 -2.39
CA TYR A 56 18.31 -10.89 -2.67
C TYR A 56 18.29 -12.34 -2.16
N ILE A 57 17.83 -12.57 -0.92
CA ILE A 57 17.74 -13.91 -0.33
C ILE A 57 16.77 -14.80 -1.11
N ILE A 58 15.62 -14.29 -1.56
CA ILE A 58 14.64 -15.05 -2.35
C ILE A 58 15.28 -15.60 -3.63
N PHE A 59 16.07 -14.77 -4.33
CA PHE A 59 16.79 -15.20 -5.53
C PHE A 59 17.96 -16.14 -5.20
N LYS A 60 18.80 -15.79 -4.23
CA LYS A 60 19.97 -16.60 -3.80
C LYS A 60 19.57 -18.03 -3.41
N THR A 61 18.48 -18.17 -2.67
CA THR A 61 17.96 -19.46 -2.18
C THR A 61 17.10 -20.20 -3.21
N ARG A 62 16.91 -19.64 -4.41
CA ARG A 62 16.04 -20.16 -5.47
C ARG A 62 14.59 -20.37 -5.02
N LEU A 63 14.10 -19.62 -4.04
CA LEU A 63 12.70 -19.65 -3.60
C LEU A 63 11.75 -19.17 -4.69
N ILE A 64 12.23 -18.31 -5.59
CA ILE A 64 11.47 -17.78 -6.74
C ILE A 64 10.88 -18.86 -7.66
N LYS A 65 11.40 -20.09 -7.61
CA LYS A 65 10.84 -21.23 -8.36
C LYS A 65 9.39 -21.51 -7.98
N HIS A 66 9.00 -21.26 -6.73
CA HIS A 66 7.64 -21.43 -6.23
C HIS A 66 6.73 -20.27 -6.69
N ALA A 67 5.48 -20.56 -7.02
CA ALA A 67 4.54 -19.58 -7.57
C ALA A 67 4.27 -18.41 -6.61
N CYS A 68 4.03 -18.71 -5.32
CA CYS A 68 3.80 -17.72 -4.27
C CYS A 68 4.95 -16.70 -4.15
N TYR A 69 6.21 -17.14 -4.24
CA TYR A 69 7.36 -16.24 -4.17
C TYR A 69 7.47 -15.29 -5.37
N LYS A 70 6.91 -15.64 -6.54
CA LYS A 70 6.84 -14.71 -7.69
C LYS A 70 5.92 -13.54 -7.38
N ILE A 71 4.75 -13.81 -6.79
CA ILE A 71 3.81 -12.77 -6.35
C ILE A 71 4.44 -11.94 -5.24
N ILE A 72 5.10 -12.57 -4.26
CA ILE A 72 5.77 -11.88 -3.15
C ILE A 72 6.85 -10.90 -3.65
N VAL A 73 7.66 -11.28 -4.65
CA VAL A 73 8.67 -10.37 -5.19
C VAL A 73 8.02 -9.16 -5.86
N VAL A 74 6.97 -9.36 -6.65
CA VAL A 74 6.21 -8.25 -7.25
C VAL A 74 5.58 -7.36 -6.17
N LEU A 75 4.98 -7.96 -5.16
CA LEU A 75 4.41 -7.24 -4.02
C LEU A 75 5.48 -6.44 -3.26
N ALA A 76 6.68 -6.99 -3.05
CA ALA A 76 7.77 -6.27 -2.39
C ALA A 76 8.17 -5.01 -3.16
N PHE A 77 8.25 -5.05 -4.49
CA PHE A 77 8.52 -3.84 -5.28
C PHE A 77 7.38 -2.82 -5.19
N ILE A 78 6.13 -3.28 -5.18
CA ILE A 78 4.95 -2.42 -4.98
C ILE A 78 4.99 -1.77 -3.59
N ASP A 79 5.31 -2.54 -2.55
CA ASP A 79 5.39 -2.07 -1.17
C ASP A 79 6.55 -1.09 -0.96
N MET A 80 7.70 -1.29 -1.61
CA MET A 80 8.78 -0.30 -1.64
C MET A 80 8.30 1.01 -2.29
N ALA A 81 7.71 0.93 -3.48
CA ALA A 81 7.18 2.12 -4.17
C ALA A 81 6.09 2.84 -3.35
N ALA A 82 5.20 2.09 -2.69
CA ALA A 82 4.19 2.65 -1.79
C ALA A 82 4.81 3.23 -0.51
N THR A 83 5.84 2.59 0.06
CA THR A 83 6.60 3.09 1.22
C THR A 83 7.29 4.41 0.90
N CYS A 84 7.85 4.54 -0.31
CA CYS A 84 8.38 5.80 -0.80
C CYS A 84 7.31 6.91 -0.73
N CYS A 85 6.08 6.63 -1.16
CA CYS A 85 4.98 7.59 -1.10
C CYS A 85 4.54 7.90 0.35
N SER A 86 4.24 6.85 1.12
CA SER A 86 3.66 6.98 2.47
C SER A 86 4.65 7.51 3.50
N CYS A 87 5.95 7.34 3.28
CA CYS A 87 6.99 7.68 4.26
C CYS A 87 7.99 8.70 3.70
N LEU A 88 8.64 8.40 2.57
CA LEU A 88 9.76 9.20 2.07
C LEU A 88 9.34 10.50 1.39
N ILE A 89 8.14 10.54 0.81
CA ILE A 89 7.51 11.75 0.26
C ILE A 89 6.65 12.42 1.33
N THR A 90 5.78 11.66 2.00
CA THR A 90 4.86 12.23 3.00
C THR A 90 5.60 12.79 4.22
N GLY A 91 6.71 12.20 4.66
CA GLY A 91 7.48 12.65 5.81
C GLY A 91 8.05 14.08 5.65
N PRO A 92 8.76 14.40 4.56
CA PRO A 92 9.19 15.77 4.26
C PRO A 92 8.02 16.73 4.12
N LEU A 93 6.92 16.32 3.46
CA LEU A 93 5.72 17.16 3.34
C LEU A 93 5.12 17.49 4.71
N LEU A 94 5.14 16.55 5.68
CA LEU A 94 4.75 16.79 7.07
C LEU A 94 5.69 17.74 7.81
N ILE A 95 7.00 17.60 7.62
CA ILE A 95 8.01 18.48 8.24
C ILE A 95 7.82 19.92 7.78
N LEU A 96 7.60 20.11 6.48
CA LEU A 96 7.35 21.42 5.87
C LEU A 96 5.95 21.96 6.17
N GLY A 97 5.00 21.09 6.55
CA GLY A 97 3.60 21.46 6.65
C GLY A 97 2.96 21.70 5.28
N SER A 98 3.43 21.01 4.24
CA SER A 98 3.02 21.28 2.86
C SER A 98 1.51 21.12 2.64
N VAL A 99 0.97 22.04 1.85
CA VAL A 99 -0.34 21.90 1.18
C VAL A 99 -0.11 21.73 -0.33
N PHE A 100 -1.13 21.28 -1.06
CA PHE A 100 -1.06 21.04 -2.50
C PHE A 100 -0.43 22.20 -3.28
N CYS A 101 -0.90 23.43 -3.03
CA CYS A 101 -0.51 24.62 -3.78
C CYS A 101 0.94 25.10 -3.59
N MET A 102 1.67 24.56 -2.61
CA MET A 102 3.11 24.84 -2.49
C MET A 102 3.92 24.13 -3.58
N TYR A 103 3.51 22.90 -3.94
CA TYR A 103 4.19 22.07 -4.93
C TYR A 103 3.17 21.30 -5.78
N PRO A 104 2.35 22.00 -6.60
CA PRO A 104 1.17 21.42 -7.25
C PRO A 104 1.53 20.28 -8.19
N THR A 105 2.50 20.48 -9.10
CA THR A 105 2.93 19.45 -10.03
C THR A 105 3.52 18.23 -9.32
N PHE A 106 4.43 18.44 -8.36
CA PHE A 106 5.02 17.33 -7.59
C PHE A 106 3.96 16.54 -6.83
N THR A 107 3.10 17.24 -6.09
CA THR A 107 2.06 16.62 -5.25
C THR A 107 1.05 15.85 -6.10
N TYR A 108 0.65 16.40 -7.25
CA TYR A 108 -0.26 15.70 -8.17
C TYR A 108 0.36 14.41 -8.73
N MET A 109 1.63 14.46 -9.15
CA MET A 109 2.34 13.30 -9.69
C MET A 109 2.54 12.22 -8.62
N ALA A 110 3.02 12.63 -7.45
CA ALA A 110 3.23 11.73 -6.31
C ALA A 110 1.91 11.10 -5.85
N GLY A 111 0.82 11.85 -5.82
CA GLY A 111 -0.50 11.34 -5.45
C GLY A 111 -1.06 10.35 -6.47
N SER A 112 -0.91 10.60 -7.77
CA SER A 112 -1.29 9.65 -8.82
C SER A 112 -0.50 8.35 -8.70
N PHE A 113 0.81 8.45 -8.46
CA PHE A 113 1.68 7.29 -8.28
C PHE A 113 1.36 6.51 -7.00
N GLY A 114 1.21 7.21 -5.86
CA GLY A 114 0.86 6.61 -4.58
C GLY A 114 -0.50 5.88 -4.62
N LEU A 115 -1.50 6.47 -5.29
CA LEU A 115 -2.80 5.83 -5.49
C LEU A 115 -2.67 4.55 -6.33
N ALA A 116 -1.90 4.58 -7.42
CA ALA A 116 -1.67 3.40 -8.24
C ALA A 116 -1.00 2.28 -7.42
N MET A 117 0.05 2.60 -6.65
CA MET A 117 0.73 1.62 -5.81
C MET A 117 -0.18 1.05 -4.71
N TRP A 118 -1.01 1.87 -4.09
CA TRP A 118 -2.03 1.43 -3.12
C TRP A 118 -2.97 0.39 -3.73
N CYS A 119 -3.57 0.70 -4.88
CA CYS A 119 -4.50 -0.20 -5.55
C CYS A 119 -3.83 -1.48 -6.07
N MET A 120 -2.59 -1.38 -6.57
CA MET A 120 -1.77 -2.54 -6.92
C MET A 120 -1.49 -3.44 -5.71
N ALA A 121 -1.19 -2.86 -4.55
CA ALA A 121 -0.94 -3.59 -3.32
C ALA A 121 -2.21 -4.33 -2.86
N CYS A 122 -3.38 -3.67 -2.89
CA CYS A 122 -4.68 -4.30 -2.62
C CYS A 122 -4.93 -5.50 -3.54
N ALA A 123 -4.84 -5.31 -4.86
CA ALA A 123 -5.07 -6.36 -5.85
C ALA A 123 -4.11 -7.55 -5.70
N THR A 124 -2.83 -7.26 -5.44
CA THR A 124 -1.79 -8.28 -5.26
C THR A 124 -1.98 -9.04 -3.94
N THR A 125 -2.40 -8.36 -2.88
CA THR A 125 -2.67 -8.98 -1.57
C THR A 125 -3.88 -9.93 -1.65
N VAL A 126 -4.98 -9.48 -2.26
CA VAL A 126 -6.17 -10.33 -2.50
C VAL A 126 -5.77 -11.54 -3.35
N SER A 127 -5.01 -11.32 -4.42
CA SER A 127 -4.50 -12.38 -5.28
C SER A 127 -3.63 -13.39 -4.53
N LEU A 128 -2.71 -12.92 -3.68
CA LEU A 128 -1.84 -13.78 -2.89
C LEU A 128 -2.65 -14.66 -1.93
N PHE A 129 -3.66 -14.09 -1.28
CA PHE A 129 -4.49 -14.83 -0.34
C PHE A 129 -5.43 -15.81 -1.05
N ALA A 130 -5.98 -15.42 -2.21
CA ALA A 130 -6.75 -16.32 -3.08
C ALA A 130 -5.89 -17.50 -3.57
N ASN A 131 -4.65 -17.24 -4.01
CA ASN A 131 -3.68 -18.29 -4.36
C ASN A 131 -3.46 -19.25 -3.20
N ARG A 132 -3.35 -18.74 -1.96
CA ARG A 132 -3.17 -19.56 -0.76
C ARG A 132 -4.38 -20.44 -0.46
N ILE A 133 -5.59 -19.91 -0.59
CA ILE A 133 -6.83 -20.65 -0.38
C ILE A 133 -6.98 -21.74 -1.44
N LEU A 134 -6.73 -21.43 -2.71
CA LEU A 134 -6.84 -22.38 -3.81
C LEU A 134 -5.80 -23.49 -3.73
N SER A 135 -4.57 -23.17 -3.31
CA SER A 135 -3.51 -24.16 -3.01
C SER A 135 -3.96 -25.18 -1.96
N ILE A 136 -4.65 -24.72 -0.91
CA ILE A 136 -5.19 -25.60 0.14
C ILE A 136 -6.42 -26.38 -0.35
N ALA A 137 -7.28 -25.75 -1.16
CA ALA A 137 -8.51 -26.37 -1.67
C ALA A 137 -8.23 -27.50 -2.65
N PHE A 138 -7.26 -27.28 -3.53
CA PHE A 138 -6.92 -28.16 -4.65
C PHE A 138 -5.50 -28.70 -4.51
N HIS A 139 -5.16 -29.22 -3.33
CA HIS A 139 -3.80 -29.68 -3.02
C HIS A 139 -3.26 -30.70 -4.04
N GLU A 140 -4.12 -31.53 -4.65
CA GLU A 140 -3.75 -32.51 -5.69
C GLU A 140 -3.30 -31.87 -7.02
N TYR A 141 -3.79 -30.66 -7.34
CA TYR A 141 -3.51 -29.93 -8.58
C TYR A 141 -2.73 -28.63 -8.35
N ALA A 142 -2.22 -28.44 -7.13
CA ALA A 142 -1.61 -27.19 -6.70
C ALA A 142 -0.48 -26.74 -7.64
N ASP A 143 0.41 -27.64 -8.07
CA ASP A 143 1.55 -27.28 -8.92
C ASP A 143 1.16 -26.70 -10.29
N VAL A 144 0.05 -27.16 -10.88
CA VAL A 144 -0.44 -26.67 -12.18
C VAL A 144 -1.23 -25.37 -12.02
N ILE A 145 -2.07 -25.30 -10.99
CA ILE A 145 -2.97 -24.16 -10.73
C ILE A 145 -2.18 -22.95 -10.23
N GLU A 146 -1.30 -23.15 -9.24
CA GLU A 146 -0.58 -22.06 -8.58
C GLU A 146 0.29 -21.27 -9.56
N LYS A 147 0.99 -21.96 -10.46
CA LYS A 147 1.88 -21.27 -11.41
C LYS A 147 1.11 -20.39 -12.37
N LYS A 148 0.03 -20.91 -12.98
CA LYS A 148 -0.82 -20.13 -13.91
C LYS A 148 -1.49 -18.96 -13.19
N LEU A 149 -2.04 -19.23 -12.01
CA LEU A 149 -2.72 -18.24 -11.20
C LEU A 149 -1.77 -17.12 -10.76
N ALA A 150 -0.53 -17.44 -10.36
CA ALA A 150 0.45 -16.44 -9.99
C ALA A 150 0.80 -15.49 -11.14
N TYR A 151 1.01 -16.00 -12.36
CA TYR A 151 1.26 -15.13 -13.52
C TYR A 151 0.04 -14.28 -13.86
N PHE A 152 -1.16 -14.87 -13.84
CA PHE A 152 -2.40 -14.11 -14.02
C PHE A 152 -2.55 -12.98 -12.99
N SER A 153 -2.31 -13.28 -11.71
CA SER A 153 -2.35 -12.31 -10.61
C SER A 153 -1.36 -11.17 -10.83
N ILE A 154 -0.13 -11.47 -11.25
CA ILE A 154 0.89 -10.44 -11.54
C ILE A 154 0.45 -9.55 -12.70
N CYS A 155 0.02 -10.15 -13.82
CA CYS A 155 -0.45 -9.40 -14.98
C CYS A 155 -1.66 -8.54 -14.65
N PHE A 156 -2.62 -9.08 -13.89
CA PHE A 156 -3.80 -8.36 -13.42
C PHE A 156 -3.42 -7.17 -12.55
N SER A 157 -2.60 -7.37 -11.52
CA SER A 157 -2.16 -6.30 -10.62
C SER A 157 -1.43 -5.18 -11.36
N ILE A 158 -0.51 -5.51 -12.26
CA ILE A 158 0.22 -4.52 -13.05
C ILE A 158 -0.73 -3.74 -13.95
N SER A 159 -1.59 -4.42 -14.70
CA SER A 159 -2.57 -3.79 -15.60
C SER A 159 -3.53 -2.88 -14.83
N TYR A 160 -3.95 -3.31 -13.63
CA TYR A 160 -4.79 -2.51 -12.76
C TYR A 160 -4.08 -1.26 -12.24
N GLY A 161 -2.81 -1.35 -11.86
CA GLY A 161 -1.98 -0.20 -11.53
C GLY A 161 -1.84 0.81 -12.64
N PHE A 162 -1.57 0.33 -13.87
CA PHE A 162 -1.55 1.17 -15.07
C PHE A 162 -2.89 1.89 -15.27
N TYR A 163 -4.00 1.17 -15.13
CA TYR A 163 -5.34 1.76 -15.19
C TYR A 163 -5.50 2.88 -14.14
N MET A 164 -5.15 2.59 -12.89
CA MET A 164 -5.27 3.55 -11.79
C MET A 164 -4.40 4.80 -12.02
N PHE A 165 -3.17 4.64 -12.48
CA PHE A 165 -2.26 5.76 -12.73
C PHE A 165 -2.76 6.66 -13.87
N PHE A 166 -3.09 6.08 -15.02
CA PHE A 166 -3.39 6.83 -16.24
C PHE A 166 -4.82 7.32 -16.35
N PHE A 167 -5.80 6.57 -15.85
CA PHE A 167 -7.22 6.81 -16.17
C PHE A 167 -8.06 7.29 -14.99
N THR A 168 -7.48 7.41 -13.80
CA THR A 168 -8.23 7.86 -12.61
C THR A 168 -7.76 9.23 -12.10
N PRO A 169 -8.64 9.99 -11.40
CA PRO A 169 -8.27 11.24 -10.75
C PRO A 169 -7.13 11.03 -9.73
N SER A 170 -6.29 12.04 -9.55
CA SER A 170 -5.25 12.04 -8.52
C SER A 170 -5.81 12.36 -7.14
N ILE A 171 -5.03 12.03 -6.12
CA ILE A 171 -5.12 12.59 -4.77
C ILE A 171 -3.99 13.61 -4.56
N CYS A 172 -4.15 14.51 -3.61
CA CYS A 172 -3.23 15.60 -3.30
C CYS A 172 -2.96 15.65 -1.80
N TYR A 173 -1.70 15.82 -1.42
CA TYR A 173 -1.33 15.89 -0.02
C TYR A 173 -1.78 17.21 0.64
N ASN A 174 -2.30 17.11 1.86
CA ASN A 174 -2.55 18.26 2.71
C ASN A 174 -2.16 17.99 4.16
N SER A 175 -1.26 18.81 4.72
CA SER A 175 -0.73 18.67 6.08
C SER A 175 -1.75 18.89 7.20
N VAL A 176 -2.81 19.67 6.94
CA VAL A 176 -3.93 19.85 7.88
C VAL A 176 -4.65 18.52 8.08
N TRP A 177 -4.84 17.79 6.98
CA TRP A 177 -5.52 16.50 6.93
C TRP A 177 -4.60 15.29 7.18
N ILE A 178 -3.28 15.49 7.21
CA ILE A 178 -2.28 14.42 7.39
C ILE A 178 -2.44 13.32 6.32
N SER A 179 -3.08 13.64 5.20
CA SER A 179 -3.62 12.66 4.26
C SER A 179 -3.52 13.16 2.83
N TRP A 180 -3.57 12.22 1.89
CA TRP A 180 -3.66 12.49 0.46
C TRP A 180 -5.12 12.50 0.05
N ILE A 181 -5.75 13.66 0.04
CA ILE A 181 -7.18 13.82 -0.20
C ILE A 181 -7.47 14.06 -1.69
N PRO A 182 -8.65 13.68 -2.21
CA PRO A 182 -8.99 13.97 -3.61
C PRO A 182 -9.10 15.48 -3.89
N ASP A 183 -9.54 16.25 -2.89
CA ASP A 183 -9.70 17.70 -2.97
C ASP A 183 -8.33 18.42 -2.78
N PRO A 184 -7.83 19.17 -3.79
CA PRO A 184 -6.59 19.93 -3.66
C PRO A 184 -6.68 21.10 -2.66
N LEU A 185 -7.88 21.51 -2.26
CA LEU A 185 -8.14 22.67 -1.40
C LEU A 185 -7.51 23.97 -1.95
N SER A 186 -7.54 24.10 -3.28
CA SER A 186 -6.96 25.23 -4.02
C SER A 186 -7.93 26.38 -4.26
N GLU A 187 -9.24 26.16 -4.13
CA GLU A 187 -10.25 27.18 -4.42
C GLU A 187 -10.37 28.25 -3.33
N MET A 188 -10.79 29.46 -3.72
CA MET A 188 -11.13 30.54 -2.77
C MET A 188 -12.40 30.23 -1.98
N VAL A 189 -13.40 29.66 -2.66
CA VAL A 189 -14.71 29.32 -2.10
C VAL A 189 -15.07 27.92 -2.61
N PRO A 190 -15.47 26.98 -1.73
CA PRO A 190 -15.90 25.65 -2.16
C PRO A 190 -17.06 25.72 -3.15
N SER A 191 -16.99 24.96 -4.24
CA SER A 191 -18.06 24.84 -5.24
C SER A 191 -18.48 23.37 -5.41
N GLU A 192 -19.76 23.13 -5.73
CA GLU A 192 -20.27 21.77 -5.96
C GLU A 192 -19.66 21.15 -7.23
N GLU A 193 -19.42 21.98 -8.25
CA GLU A 193 -18.81 21.58 -9.51
C GLU A 193 -17.37 21.08 -9.30
N ALA A 194 -16.59 21.79 -8.48
CA ALA A 194 -15.24 21.37 -8.15
C ALA A 194 -15.23 20.14 -7.25
N ALA A 195 -16.10 20.08 -6.25
CA ALA A 195 -16.26 18.88 -5.42
C ALA A 195 -16.58 17.64 -6.29
N HIS A 196 -17.41 17.80 -7.33
CA HIS A 196 -17.65 16.72 -8.29
C HIS A 196 -16.40 16.37 -9.11
N MET A 197 -15.62 17.36 -9.54
CA MET A 197 -14.33 17.14 -10.20
C MET A 197 -13.34 16.40 -9.31
N TYR A 198 -13.28 16.65 -8.00
CA TYR A 198 -12.29 15.99 -7.14
C TYR A 198 -12.63 14.53 -6.82
N LYS A 199 -13.90 14.10 -6.95
CA LYS A 199 -14.34 12.75 -6.58
C LYS A 199 -13.49 11.64 -7.22
N ASN A 200 -12.83 10.86 -6.37
CA ASN A 200 -12.11 9.66 -6.77
C ASN A 200 -12.93 8.39 -6.54
N LYS A 201 -13.97 8.20 -7.36
CA LYS A 201 -14.82 7.00 -7.30
C LYS A 201 -14.03 5.68 -7.47
N PRO A 202 -13.03 5.59 -8.37
CA PRO A 202 -12.22 4.37 -8.51
C PRO A 202 -11.50 3.96 -7.23
N GLN A 203 -10.92 4.91 -6.48
CA GLN A 203 -10.31 4.63 -5.17
C GLN A 203 -11.33 4.11 -4.17
N ALA A 204 -12.49 4.76 -4.06
CA ALA A 204 -13.53 4.35 -3.12
C ALA A 204 -14.03 2.92 -3.40
N TRP A 205 -14.25 2.60 -4.68
CA TRP A 205 -14.64 1.25 -5.10
C TRP A 205 -13.54 0.22 -4.86
N ASN A 206 -12.27 0.53 -5.14
CA ASN A 206 -11.14 -0.34 -4.82
C ASN A 206 -11.17 -0.73 -3.33
N ASN A 207 -11.34 0.27 -2.46
CA ASN A 207 -11.35 0.07 -1.01
C ASN A 207 -12.53 -0.81 -0.57
N TRP A 208 -13.74 -0.58 -1.10
CA TRP A 208 -14.90 -1.41 -0.79
C TRP A 208 -14.73 -2.85 -1.28
N ILE A 209 -14.31 -3.03 -2.53
CA ILE A 209 -14.07 -4.35 -3.12
C ILE A 209 -13.00 -5.09 -2.32
N PHE A 210 -11.90 -4.44 -1.97
CA PHE A 210 -10.84 -5.03 -1.16
C PHE A 210 -11.38 -5.53 0.18
N VAL A 211 -12.08 -4.69 0.94
CA VAL A 211 -12.62 -5.06 2.26
C VAL A 211 -13.60 -6.24 2.14
N THR A 212 -14.51 -6.21 1.16
CA THR A 212 -15.46 -7.31 0.91
C THR A 212 -14.74 -8.60 0.51
N CYS A 213 -13.80 -8.54 -0.44
CA CYS A 213 -13.04 -9.71 -0.88
C CYS A 213 -12.24 -10.32 0.28
N MET A 214 -11.56 -9.49 1.07
CA MET A 214 -10.77 -9.97 2.20
C MET A 214 -11.64 -10.66 3.25
N PHE A 215 -12.80 -10.07 3.59
CA PHE A 215 -13.76 -10.69 4.50
C PHE A 215 -14.20 -12.07 3.99
N LEU A 216 -14.61 -12.17 2.73
CA LEU A 216 -15.02 -13.44 2.11
C LEU A 216 -13.90 -14.48 2.11
N LEU A 217 -12.69 -14.10 1.69
CA LEU A 217 -11.54 -15.00 1.65
C LEU A 217 -11.18 -15.51 3.05
N PHE A 218 -11.24 -14.66 4.09
CA PHE A 218 -11.03 -15.11 5.47
C PHE A 218 -12.11 -16.06 5.95
N SER A 219 -13.39 -15.80 5.63
CA SER A 219 -14.49 -16.71 5.95
C SER A 219 -14.30 -18.07 5.29
N ILE A 220 -13.95 -18.10 4.00
CA ILE A 220 -13.67 -19.32 3.24
C ILE A 220 -12.48 -20.07 3.87
N TYR A 221 -11.37 -19.38 4.14
CA TYR A 221 -10.20 -19.98 4.76
C TYR A 221 -10.52 -20.63 6.11
N CYS A 222 -11.24 -19.92 6.99
CA CYS A 222 -11.66 -20.43 8.29
C CYS A 222 -12.58 -21.66 8.16
N ALA A 223 -13.52 -21.66 7.22
CA ALA A 223 -14.39 -22.80 6.95
C ALA A 223 -13.61 -24.02 6.43
N MET A 224 -12.67 -23.79 5.51
CA MET A 224 -11.81 -24.84 4.96
C MET A 224 -10.88 -25.44 5.99
N VAL A 225 -10.23 -24.63 6.82
CA VAL A 225 -9.37 -25.14 7.89
C VAL A 225 -10.18 -25.99 8.87
N LYS A 226 -11.42 -25.60 9.21
CA LYS A 226 -12.31 -26.44 10.04
C LYS A 226 -12.63 -27.79 9.37
N LYS A 227 -12.91 -27.80 8.06
CA LYS A 227 -13.30 -29.00 7.32
C LYS A 227 -12.12 -29.95 7.05
N ILE A 228 -10.97 -29.41 6.65
CA ILE A 228 -9.77 -30.17 6.28
C ILE A 228 -9.04 -30.69 7.53
N ALA A 229 -9.05 -29.93 8.64
CA ALA A 229 -8.13 -30.23 9.72
C ALA A 229 -8.52 -31.40 10.64
N ARG A 230 -9.80 -31.78 10.86
CA ARG A 230 -10.19 -32.77 11.91
C ARG A 230 -9.32 -32.75 13.20
N GLY A 231 -8.80 -31.57 13.60
CA GLY A 231 -7.89 -31.40 14.74
C GLY A 231 -6.37 -31.19 14.48
N GLN A 232 -5.80 -31.46 13.29
CA GLN A 232 -4.37 -31.23 13.03
C GLN A 232 -4.12 -29.90 12.29
N LYS A 233 -3.66 -28.88 13.03
CA LYS A 233 -3.22 -27.60 12.46
C LYS A 233 -1.72 -27.64 12.14
N SER A 234 -1.35 -27.49 10.86
CA SER A 234 0.05 -27.26 10.48
C SER A 234 0.54 -25.92 11.02
N LYS A 235 1.69 -25.91 11.71
CA LYS A 235 2.34 -24.68 12.21
C LYS A 235 2.58 -23.66 11.08
N ALA A 236 2.91 -24.13 9.87
CA ALA A 236 3.11 -23.27 8.71
C ALA A 236 1.80 -22.62 8.22
N SER A 237 0.69 -23.37 8.27
CA SER A 237 -0.64 -22.84 7.93
C SER A 237 -1.09 -21.76 8.93
N MET A 238 -0.82 -21.97 10.22
CA MET A 238 -1.13 -21.00 11.27
C MET A 238 -0.31 -19.71 11.13
N ALA A 239 0.99 -19.83 10.83
CA ALA A 239 1.87 -18.67 10.63
C ALA A 239 1.37 -17.79 9.47
N ILE A 240 1.01 -18.39 8.33
CA ILE A 240 0.54 -17.66 7.15
C ILE A 240 -0.80 -16.96 7.42
N PHE A 241 -1.68 -17.58 8.20
CA PHE A 241 -2.94 -16.94 8.61
C PHE A 241 -2.70 -15.68 9.44
N PHE A 242 -1.80 -15.74 10.44
CA PHE A 242 -1.48 -14.56 11.25
C PHE A 242 -0.85 -13.44 10.41
N GLN A 243 0.04 -13.77 9.47
CA GLN A 243 0.62 -12.79 8.54
C GLN A 243 -0.47 -12.06 7.75
N CYS A 244 -1.44 -12.81 7.22
CA CYS A 244 -2.55 -12.24 6.47
C CYS A 244 -3.41 -11.33 7.37
N ILE A 245 -3.70 -11.73 8.61
CA ILE A 245 -4.48 -10.89 9.55
C ILE A 245 -3.80 -9.54 9.77
N ILE A 246 -2.49 -9.55 10.04
CA ILE A 246 -1.73 -8.33 10.33
C ILE A 246 -1.78 -7.38 9.14
N ILE A 247 -1.45 -7.88 7.93
CA ILE A 247 -1.46 -7.09 6.70
C ILE A 247 -2.86 -6.53 6.44
N CYS A 248 -3.89 -7.37 6.56
CA CYS A 248 -5.26 -6.98 6.24
C CYS A 248 -5.85 -6.02 7.25
N PHE A 249 -5.43 -6.06 8.51
CA PHE A 249 -5.84 -5.10 9.52
C PHE A 249 -5.42 -3.68 9.12
N PHE A 250 -4.14 -3.46 8.85
CA PHE A 250 -3.64 -2.12 8.48
C PHE A 250 -4.27 -1.64 7.17
N ASN A 251 -4.36 -2.51 6.17
CA ASN A 251 -4.98 -2.18 4.89
C ASN A 251 -6.46 -1.78 5.07
N THR A 252 -7.23 -2.56 5.83
CA THR A 252 -8.66 -2.30 6.07
C THR A 252 -8.87 -0.98 6.81
N VAL A 253 -8.09 -0.72 7.87
CA VAL A 253 -8.19 0.53 8.61
C VAL A 253 -7.92 1.74 7.70
N SER A 254 -6.85 1.70 6.92
CA SER A 254 -6.56 2.75 5.94
C SER A 254 -7.67 2.89 4.90
N ALA A 255 -8.15 1.80 4.30
CA ALA A 255 -9.21 1.80 3.29
C ALA A 255 -10.51 2.45 3.83
N LEU A 256 -10.90 2.11 5.06
CA LEU A 256 -12.10 2.66 5.69
C LEU A 256 -11.95 4.14 6.01
N ILE A 257 -10.79 4.58 6.50
CA ILE A 257 -10.54 6.00 6.77
C ILE A 257 -10.55 6.83 5.49
N TYR A 258 -9.93 6.33 4.42
CA TYR A 258 -9.95 7.00 3.11
C TYR A 258 -11.34 7.04 2.48
N ASN A 259 -12.18 6.03 2.73
CA ASN A 259 -13.58 6.10 2.31
C ASN A 259 -14.37 7.07 3.18
N ALA A 260 -14.12 7.13 4.49
CA ALA A 260 -14.77 8.08 5.40
C ALA A 260 -14.48 9.53 5.01
N LEU A 261 -13.26 9.83 4.52
CA LEU A 261 -12.87 11.14 3.96
C LEU A 261 -13.79 11.62 2.83
N SER A 262 -14.52 10.73 2.15
CA SER A 262 -15.47 11.10 1.10
C SER A 262 -16.83 11.56 1.64
N PHE A 263 -17.09 11.39 2.94
CA PHE A 263 -18.40 11.66 3.56
C PHE A 263 -18.31 12.66 4.72
N VAL A 264 -17.22 12.62 5.49
CA VAL A 264 -17.03 13.43 6.69
C VAL A 264 -15.57 13.85 6.80
N THR A 265 -15.31 14.91 7.56
CA THR A 265 -13.97 15.29 8.01
C THR A 265 -13.63 14.51 9.29
N PRO A 266 -12.76 13.49 9.24
CA PRO A 266 -12.40 12.73 10.43
C PRO A 266 -11.60 13.59 11.42
N SER A 267 -11.69 13.23 12.71
CA SER A 267 -10.88 13.90 13.73
C SER A 267 -9.39 13.61 13.52
N PHE A 268 -8.54 14.47 14.09
CA PHE A 268 -7.08 14.35 14.01
C PHE A 268 -6.55 12.94 14.31
N TRP A 269 -7.06 12.28 15.37
CA TRP A 269 -6.61 10.95 15.76
C TRP A 269 -6.94 9.87 14.73
N ILE A 270 -8.05 10.01 14.00
CA ILE A 270 -8.45 9.10 12.93
C ILE A 270 -7.56 9.34 11.70
N LEU A 271 -7.27 10.59 11.36
CA LEU A 271 -6.35 10.91 10.25
C LEU A 271 -4.94 10.40 10.53
N LEU A 272 -4.45 10.62 11.76
CA LEU A 272 -3.16 10.11 12.22
C LEU A 272 -3.10 8.59 12.12
N SER A 273 -4.13 7.88 12.59
CA SER A 273 -4.17 6.42 12.49
C SER A 273 -4.20 5.94 11.05
N GLY A 274 -4.90 6.65 10.15
CA GLY A 274 -4.90 6.35 8.72
C GLY A 274 -3.52 6.44 8.08
N GLN A 275 -2.78 7.51 8.37
CA GLN A 275 -1.42 7.71 7.88
C GLN A 275 -0.44 6.66 8.43
N LEU A 276 -0.52 6.35 9.73
CA LEU A 276 0.29 5.32 10.35
C LEU A 276 -0.04 3.93 9.78
N CYS A 277 -1.32 3.60 9.63
CA CYS A 277 -1.74 2.34 9.04
C CYS A 277 -1.28 2.20 7.59
N TRP A 278 -1.32 3.28 6.80
CA TRP A 278 -0.85 3.23 5.41
C TRP A 278 0.67 2.95 5.36
N SER A 279 1.42 3.65 6.22
CA SER A 279 2.87 3.46 6.33
C SER A 279 3.24 2.05 6.80
N ILE A 280 2.58 1.57 7.85
CA ILE A 280 2.83 0.24 8.42
C ILE A 280 2.36 -0.86 7.46
N ASN A 281 1.27 -0.66 6.72
CA ASN A 281 0.76 -1.65 5.77
C ASN A 281 1.84 -2.11 4.78
N HIS A 282 2.64 -1.17 4.25
CA HIS A 282 3.69 -1.47 3.28
C HIS A 282 5.03 -1.86 3.92
N GLY A 283 5.28 -1.47 5.18
CA GLY A 283 6.47 -1.90 5.93
C GLY A 283 6.33 -3.24 6.63
N CYS A 284 5.13 -3.64 7.02
CA CYS A 284 4.89 -4.86 7.80
C CYS A 284 5.27 -6.16 7.06
N PRO A 285 5.13 -6.31 5.73
CA PRO A 285 5.53 -7.52 5.04
C PRO A 285 7.04 -7.77 5.15
N ALA A 286 7.88 -6.74 5.04
CA ALA A 286 9.33 -6.87 5.26
C ALA A 286 9.66 -7.43 6.65
N LEU A 287 9.03 -6.87 7.69
CA LEU A 287 9.18 -7.33 9.08
C LEU A 287 8.70 -8.77 9.25
N ILE A 288 7.56 -9.12 8.64
CA ILE A 288 7.01 -10.48 8.61
C ILE A 288 8.01 -11.46 7.98
N TYR A 289 8.63 -11.11 6.85
CA TYR A 289 9.58 -12.00 6.17
C TYR A 289 10.82 -12.28 7.03
N VAL A 290 11.38 -11.29 7.72
CA VAL A 290 12.58 -11.52 8.54
C VAL A 290 12.29 -12.13 9.92
N THR A 291 11.03 -12.14 10.37
CA THR A 291 10.65 -12.68 11.69
C THR A 291 9.92 -14.02 11.62
N MET A 292 9.04 -14.22 10.64
CA MET A 292 8.11 -15.35 10.54
C MET A 292 8.38 -16.28 9.35
N ASN A 293 9.16 -15.88 8.35
CA ASN A 293 9.56 -16.78 7.27
C ASN A 293 10.91 -17.43 7.62
N GLU A 294 10.88 -18.66 8.12
CA GLU A 294 12.07 -19.34 8.66
C GLU A 294 13.23 -19.46 7.66
N THR A 295 12.95 -19.59 6.36
CA THR A 295 14.03 -19.63 5.36
C THR A 295 14.66 -18.26 5.18
N ILE A 296 13.85 -17.21 4.98
CA ILE A 296 14.36 -15.84 4.82
C ILE A 296 15.06 -15.37 6.09
N LYS A 297 14.44 -15.54 7.26
CA LYS A 297 15.00 -15.22 8.58
C LYS A 297 16.36 -15.85 8.82
N ARG A 298 16.52 -17.15 8.52
CA ARG A 298 17.79 -17.85 8.70
C ARG A 298 18.87 -17.28 7.79
N GLU A 299 18.57 -17.06 6.52
CA GLU A 299 19.54 -16.52 5.57
C GLU A 299 19.83 -15.03 5.81
N PHE A 300 18.86 -14.27 6.29
CA PHE A 300 19.02 -12.88 6.70
C PHE A 300 19.99 -12.77 7.88
N LYS A 301 19.82 -13.63 8.90
CA LYS A 301 20.75 -13.67 10.04
C LYS A 301 22.19 -14.02 9.63
N LYS A 302 22.34 -14.93 8.66
CA LYS A 302 23.66 -15.25 8.07
C LYS A 302 24.25 -14.06 7.32
N LEU A 303 23.43 -13.37 6.52
CA LEU A 303 23.86 -12.28 5.65
C LEU A 303 24.25 -11.03 6.46
N VAL A 304 23.43 -10.64 7.43
CA VAL A 304 23.58 -9.37 8.16
C VAL A 304 24.45 -9.51 9.41
N PHE A 305 24.34 -10.63 10.13
CA PHE A 305 25.05 -10.83 11.41
C PHE A 305 26.18 -11.86 11.32
N GLY A 306 26.45 -12.45 10.16
CA GLY A 306 27.51 -13.45 10.00
C GLY A 306 27.30 -14.75 10.77
N ILE A 307 26.08 -15.01 11.29
CA ILE A 307 25.80 -16.16 12.15
C ILE A 307 25.82 -17.45 11.32
N LYS A 308 26.91 -18.23 11.40
CA LYS A 308 26.96 -19.59 10.83
C LYS A 308 26.02 -20.50 11.64
N SER A 309 25.07 -21.14 10.96
CA SER A 309 24.21 -22.14 11.60
C SER A 309 25.08 -23.30 12.09
N LYS A 310 24.97 -23.69 13.37
CA LYS A 310 25.53 -24.96 13.84
C LYS A 310 24.91 -26.07 12.97
N VAL A 311 25.76 -26.80 12.26
CA VAL A 311 25.37 -28.08 11.66
C VAL A 311 25.08 -28.99 12.85
N LEU A 312 23.81 -29.31 13.07
CA LEU A 312 23.46 -30.46 13.89
C LEU A 312 23.86 -31.68 13.04
N LEU A 313 25.03 -32.24 13.39
CA LEU A 313 25.46 -33.57 12.97
C LEU A 313 24.49 -34.61 13.56
#